data_AF-A0A1C6SQA1-F1
#
_entry.id   AF-A0A1C6SQA1-F1
#
_cell.length_a   1.000
_cell.length_b   1.000
_cell.length_c   1.000
_cell.angle_alpha   90.00
_cell.angle_beta   90.00
_cell.angle_gamma   90.00
#
_symmetry.space_group_name_H-M   'P 1'
#
loop_
_entity.id
_entity.type
_entity.pdbx_description
1 polymer ?
#
loop_
_entity_poly.entity_id
_entity_poly.type
_entity_poly.pdbx_seq_one_letter_code
_entity_poly.pdbx_strand_id
1 'polypeptide(L)'
;MASVRWRGRTATALLALALTAAGCGPVAQRQQARLPVGYDSLDGALAVWPARGGLAADADATAALTEAVRDWRSPVDDRVHLPTSGILWSGEVGGTRLALVAADVPGESASWLLQLTGDGSRYTVTRAVDYTDRGYLVYADVLPVQLGAERRYLTSARVERLLGPDGRPLAVTDGLTGPVAVPACAAVPLTATLRATASLPRGRAADRLIDLGTATEPPRYPLVRDDSGAGQRALHGLDTCQLAGEDGPFVSVPRRVRDRETPESVPRSWPMEQITTRVLGEITLDGGASAELKQLRWESEAGPMTALVHRSPAGGPTVISSADRTSTLQTYVLPVPGQPLVVLSWRASQTTSLSTPPGTRRLVDRPGLVVVPQPESNQTFSLANAERTYYRSVSGR
;
A
#
# COMPACT_ATOMS: atom_id res chain seq x y z
N MET A 1 44.10 -79.39 45.25
CA MET A 1 44.25 -79.39 43.78
C MET A 1 43.18 -78.50 43.20
N ALA A 2 43.58 -77.58 42.30
CA ALA A 2 42.78 -76.54 41.62
C ALA A 2 42.09 -75.52 42.56
N SER A 3 42.02 -74.22 42.27
CA SER A 3 42.09 -73.47 41.00
C SER A 3 42.68 -72.07 41.30
N VAL A 4 43.76 -71.66 40.63
CA VAL A 4 43.78 -70.79 39.42
C VAL A 4 43.06 -69.46 39.70
N ARG A 5 43.80 -68.41 40.11
CA ARG A 5 44.39 -67.33 39.25
C ARG A 5 43.29 -66.51 38.55
N TRP A 6 43.23 -65.18 38.58
CA TRP A 6 44.32 -64.20 38.66
C TRP A 6 43.82 -62.83 39.15
N ARG A 7 44.75 -62.06 39.72
CA ARG A 7 44.56 -60.79 40.44
C ARG A 7 44.44 -59.59 39.50
N GLY A 8 43.80 -58.53 40.01
CA GLY A 8 43.93 -57.17 39.51
C GLY A 8 43.30 -56.13 40.45
N ARG A 9 43.82 -55.99 41.67
CA ARG A 9 43.70 -54.79 42.54
C ARG A 9 44.46 -53.64 41.85
N THR A 10 44.19 -52.34 41.94
CA THR A 10 43.74 -51.47 43.04
C THR A 10 43.52 -50.07 42.47
N ALA A 11 42.67 -49.29 43.14
CA ALA A 11 42.43 -47.87 42.89
C ALA A 11 43.63 -46.96 43.21
N THR A 12 43.85 -45.96 42.35
CA THR A 12 44.52 -44.64 42.50
C THR A 12 44.45 -44.00 41.10
N ALA A 13 44.37 -42.70 40.82
CA ALA A 13 44.09 -41.47 41.53
C ALA A 13 43.94 -40.40 40.41
N LEU A 14 43.18 -39.33 40.68
CA LEU A 14 43.38 -37.93 40.27
C LEU A 14 43.70 -37.54 38.80
N LEU A 15 42.91 -36.56 38.32
CA LEU A 15 43.29 -35.45 37.43
C LEU A 15 43.66 -35.78 35.96
N ALA A 16 42.65 -35.74 35.09
CA ALA A 16 42.69 -35.01 33.82
C ALA A 16 41.36 -35.17 33.07
N LEU A 17 40.48 -34.16 33.14
CA LEU A 17 39.67 -33.66 32.03
C LEU A 17 38.74 -32.57 32.57
N ALA A 18 39.37 -31.43 32.89
CA ALA A 18 38.75 -30.15 32.61
C ALA A 18 38.46 -30.11 31.11
N LEU A 19 37.19 -30.26 30.72
CA LEU A 19 36.58 -29.88 29.42
C LEU A 19 35.15 -30.44 29.32
N THR A 20 34.22 -29.96 30.14
CA THR A 20 32.79 -29.84 29.77
C THR A 20 32.09 -28.72 30.54
N ALA A 21 32.86 -27.75 31.08
CA ALA A 21 32.34 -26.44 31.42
C ALA A 21 32.31 -25.56 30.16
N ALA A 22 31.66 -26.04 29.09
CA ALA A 22 31.00 -25.14 28.16
C ALA A 22 29.60 -24.94 28.74
N GLY A 23 29.55 -24.22 29.87
CA GLY A 23 28.30 -23.65 30.32
C GLY A 23 27.75 -22.89 29.13
N CYS A 24 26.57 -23.32 28.68
CA CYS A 24 25.69 -22.51 27.86
C CYS A 24 25.56 -21.19 28.60
N GLY A 25 26.39 -20.22 28.24
CA GLY A 25 26.19 -18.84 28.65
C GLY A 25 24.75 -18.51 28.25
N PRO A 26 24.00 -17.78 29.08
CA PRO A 26 22.72 -17.31 28.62
C PRO A 26 23.05 -16.37 27.46
N VAL A 27 22.86 -16.83 26.23
CA VAL A 27 22.38 -15.96 25.17
C VAL A 27 20.96 -15.62 25.59
N ALA A 28 20.84 -14.84 26.67
CA ALA A 28 19.74 -13.93 26.85
C ALA A 28 19.95 -12.93 25.71
N GLN A 29 19.52 -13.33 24.52
CA GLN A 29 19.01 -12.46 23.50
C GLN A 29 18.11 -11.52 24.30
N ARG A 30 18.59 -10.30 24.60
CA ARG A 30 17.79 -9.29 25.28
C ARG A 30 16.60 -9.10 24.36
N GLN A 31 15.52 -9.80 24.66
CA GLN A 31 14.23 -9.54 24.09
C GLN A 31 14.02 -8.06 24.41
N GLN A 32 14.10 -7.20 23.39
CA GLN A 32 13.89 -5.78 23.58
C GLN A 32 12.49 -5.63 24.14
N ALA A 33 12.41 -5.47 25.47
CA ALA A 33 11.14 -5.38 26.16
C ALA A 33 10.43 -4.06 25.81
N ARG A 34 11.19 -3.07 25.33
CA ARG A 34 10.73 -1.73 24.94
C ARG A 34 11.00 -1.49 23.46
N LEU A 35 10.08 -0.76 22.84
CA LEU A 35 10.29 -0.24 21.49
C LEU A 35 11.49 0.73 21.50
N PRO A 36 12.41 0.62 20.52
CA PRO A 36 13.41 1.65 20.31
C PRO A 36 12.73 2.97 19.90
N VAL A 37 13.33 4.09 20.34
CA VAL A 37 12.95 5.42 19.88
C VAL A 37 13.86 5.79 18.70
N GLY A 38 13.25 6.14 17.58
CA GLY A 38 13.86 6.02 16.27
C GLY A 38 13.65 4.63 15.68
N TYR A 39 13.92 4.50 14.39
CA TYR A 39 13.88 3.24 13.68
C TYR A 39 15.24 3.02 13.02
N ASP A 40 15.90 1.92 13.39
CA ASP A 40 17.31 1.63 13.10
C ASP A 40 17.55 1.39 11.61
N SER A 41 17.50 2.48 10.86
CA SER A 41 17.61 2.57 9.43
C SER A 41 18.65 3.63 9.13
N LEU A 42 19.78 3.17 8.60
CA LEU A 42 20.91 4.00 8.24
C LEU A 42 21.01 4.12 6.72
N ASP A 43 21.32 5.31 6.25
CA ASP A 43 21.74 5.60 4.89
C ASP A 43 23.15 6.22 4.93
N GLY A 44 24.15 5.35 4.95
CA GLY A 44 25.52 5.74 5.30
C GLY A 44 25.60 6.14 6.78
N ALA A 45 26.02 7.38 7.05
CA ALA A 45 26.05 7.95 8.39
C ALA A 45 24.73 8.61 8.82
N LEU A 46 23.76 8.73 7.90
CA LEU A 46 22.48 9.37 8.18
C LEU A 46 21.52 8.37 8.85
N ALA A 47 21.06 8.67 10.06
CA ALA A 47 19.87 8.02 10.61
C ALA A 47 18.63 8.52 9.86
N VAL A 48 17.96 7.64 9.12
CA VAL A 48 16.79 7.98 8.30
C VAL A 48 15.58 8.33 9.18
N TRP A 49 15.40 7.57 10.27
CA TRP A 49 14.34 7.77 11.25
C TRP A 49 14.94 7.96 12.65
N PRO A 50 15.51 9.13 12.96
CA PRO A 50 16.05 9.42 14.29
C PRO A 50 14.91 9.61 15.30
N ALA A 51 15.24 9.54 16.59
CA ALA A 51 14.33 9.90 17.67
C ALA A 51 13.88 11.37 17.53
N ARG A 52 12.56 11.59 17.41
CA ARG A 52 11.97 12.91 17.12
C ARG A 52 10.65 13.15 17.85
N GLY A 53 10.37 14.43 18.11
CA GLY A 53 9.23 14.93 18.86
C GLY A 53 9.54 15.16 20.34
N GLY A 54 8.76 16.03 20.99
CA GLY A 54 9.02 16.50 22.36
C GLY A 54 8.97 15.44 23.45
N LEU A 55 8.42 14.24 23.17
CA LEU A 55 8.33 13.12 24.10
C LEU A 55 9.27 11.96 23.72
N ALA A 56 10.18 12.14 22.76
CA ALA A 56 11.10 11.09 22.32
C ALA A 56 12.08 10.63 23.41
N ALA A 57 12.45 11.52 24.34
CA ALA A 57 13.33 11.20 25.47
C ALA A 57 12.56 10.77 26.74
N ASP A 58 11.23 10.76 26.70
CA ASP A 58 10.38 10.43 27.83
C ASP A 58 10.25 8.90 27.98
N ALA A 59 10.80 8.37 29.07
CA ALA A 59 10.82 6.94 29.36
C ALA A 59 9.43 6.38 29.70
N ASP A 60 8.57 7.18 30.33
CA ASP A 60 7.21 6.79 30.71
C ASP A 60 6.31 6.77 29.48
N ALA A 61 6.45 7.76 28.59
CA ALA A 61 5.81 7.76 27.28
C ALA A 61 6.22 6.53 26.46
N THR A 62 7.52 6.24 26.39
CA THR A 62 8.06 5.08 25.67
C THR A 62 7.54 3.75 26.22
N ALA A 63 7.45 3.61 27.55
CA ALA A 63 6.90 2.43 28.20
C ALA A 63 5.40 2.26 27.86
N ALA A 64 4.60 3.33 27.98
CA ALA A 64 3.17 3.29 27.66
C ALA A 64 2.91 2.97 26.18
N LEU A 65 3.72 3.52 25.27
CA LEU A 65 3.67 3.21 23.84
C LEU A 65 4.01 1.74 23.56
N THR A 66 5.04 1.21 24.22
CA THR A 66 5.42 -0.19 24.07
C THR A 66 4.28 -1.12 24.47
N GLU A 67 3.61 -0.88 25.59
CA GLU A 67 2.47 -1.70 26.03
C GLU A 67 1.32 -1.62 25.02
N ALA A 68 0.94 -0.40 24.59
CA ALA A 68 -0.13 -0.22 23.62
C ALA A 68 0.14 -0.94 22.28
N VAL A 69 1.38 -0.91 21.79
CA VAL A 69 1.78 -1.61 20.55
C VAL A 69 1.82 -3.13 20.74
N ARG A 70 2.25 -3.61 21.91
CA ARG A 70 2.26 -5.04 22.24
C ARG A 70 0.84 -5.62 22.29
N ASP A 71 -0.11 -4.83 22.77
CA ASP A 71 -1.51 -5.23 22.92
C ASP A 71 -2.30 -5.14 21.60
N TRP A 72 -1.86 -4.30 20.66
CA TRP A 72 -2.47 -4.21 19.34
C TRP A 72 -2.37 -5.53 18.55
N ARG A 73 -3.40 -5.79 17.74
CA ARG A 73 -3.49 -6.91 16.80
C ARG A 73 -3.81 -6.38 15.42
N SER A 74 -3.23 -7.00 14.41
CA SER A 74 -3.60 -6.70 13.04
C SER A 74 -5.00 -7.25 12.70
N PRO A 75 -5.58 -6.87 11.55
CA PRO A 75 -6.90 -7.37 11.15
C PRO A 75 -7.00 -8.89 10.96
N VAL A 76 -5.87 -9.60 10.87
CA VAL A 76 -5.82 -11.07 10.83
C VAL A 76 -5.38 -11.69 12.15
N ASP A 77 -5.42 -10.93 13.24
CA ASP A 77 -5.06 -11.29 14.61
C ASP A 77 -3.57 -11.66 14.80
N ASP A 78 -2.69 -11.16 13.93
CA ASP A 78 -1.25 -11.31 14.11
C ASP A 78 -0.69 -10.23 15.06
N ARG A 79 0.42 -10.57 15.73
CA ARG A 79 1.09 -9.69 16.72
C ARG A 79 2.28 -8.94 16.13
N VAL A 80 2.52 -7.75 16.65
CA VAL A 80 3.71 -6.95 16.35
C VAL A 80 4.97 -7.64 16.88
N HIS A 81 6.01 -7.67 16.06
CA HIS A 81 7.35 -8.04 16.47
C HIS A 81 8.11 -6.82 16.98
N LEU A 82 8.06 -6.57 18.29
CA LEU A 82 8.69 -5.40 18.92
C LEU A 82 10.19 -5.20 18.57
N PRO A 83 11.04 -6.25 18.49
CA PRO A 83 12.47 -6.08 18.20
C PRO A 83 12.79 -5.48 16.82
N THR A 84 11.89 -5.61 15.84
CA THR A 84 12.04 -5.06 14.49
C THR A 84 11.10 -3.89 14.22
N SER A 85 10.44 -3.41 15.28
CA SER A 85 9.54 -2.26 15.28
C SER A 85 10.21 -1.07 15.96
N GLY A 86 9.69 0.15 15.78
CA GLY A 86 10.25 1.33 16.44
C GLY A 86 9.38 2.58 16.35
N ILE A 87 9.59 3.50 17.28
CA ILE A 87 8.87 4.77 17.37
C ILE A 87 9.51 5.76 16.40
N LEU A 88 8.78 6.14 15.36
CA LEU A 88 9.23 7.12 14.35
C LEU A 88 9.13 8.56 14.87
N TRP A 89 8.14 8.83 15.74
CA TRP A 89 7.87 10.15 16.30
C TRP A 89 7.04 10.04 17.59
N SER A 90 7.31 10.87 18.59
CA SER A 90 6.52 10.96 19.83
C SER A 90 6.52 12.39 20.39
N GLY A 91 5.34 12.99 20.59
CA GLY A 91 5.22 14.38 21.03
C GLY A 91 3.79 14.85 21.20
N GLU A 92 3.61 16.16 21.36
CA GLU A 92 2.28 16.80 21.44
C GLU A 92 2.01 17.65 20.19
N VAL A 93 0.81 17.52 19.62
CA VAL A 93 0.35 18.28 18.46
C VAL A 93 -1.05 18.79 18.72
N GLY A 94 -1.25 20.11 18.71
CA GLY A 94 -2.57 20.70 18.95
C GLY A 94 -3.18 20.26 20.30
N GLY A 95 -2.37 20.09 21.34
CA GLY A 95 -2.79 19.60 22.66
C GLY A 95 -3.07 18.10 22.74
N THR A 96 -2.87 17.34 21.66
CA THR A 96 -3.00 15.88 21.65
C THR A 96 -1.63 15.22 21.69
N ARG A 97 -1.41 14.31 22.65
CA ARG A 97 -0.24 13.42 22.63
C ARG A 97 -0.37 12.46 21.45
N LEU A 98 0.60 12.47 20.55
CA LEU A 98 0.64 11.67 19.34
C LEU A 98 1.94 10.84 19.32
N ALA A 99 1.85 9.62 18.85
CA ALA A 99 3.01 8.82 18.48
C ALA A 99 2.77 8.08 17.16
N LEU A 100 3.86 7.89 16.41
CA LEU A 100 3.88 7.18 15.15
C LEU A 100 4.88 6.04 15.28
N VAL A 101 4.43 4.82 15.04
CA VAL A 101 5.23 3.60 15.22
C VAL A 101 5.26 2.81 13.92
N ALA A 102 6.45 2.47 13.46
CA ALA A 102 6.64 1.43 12.46
C ALA A 102 6.56 0.08 13.17
N ALA A 103 5.48 -0.65 12.92
CA ALA A 103 5.24 -1.97 13.46
C ALA A 103 5.49 -3.03 12.38
N ASP A 104 6.33 -4.01 12.71
CA ASP A 104 6.57 -5.18 11.87
C ASP A 104 5.63 -6.33 12.29
N VAL A 105 4.89 -6.89 11.34
CA VAL A 105 3.97 -8.00 11.56
C VAL A 105 4.34 -9.15 10.62
N PRO A 106 5.20 -10.09 11.08
CA PRO A 106 5.83 -11.08 10.19
C PRO A 106 4.84 -11.93 9.38
N GLY A 107 3.68 -12.24 9.95
CA GLY A 107 2.68 -13.13 9.36
C GLY A 107 1.98 -12.59 8.11
N GLU A 108 2.01 -11.28 7.88
CA GLU A 108 1.21 -10.61 6.83
C GLU A 108 2.00 -10.14 5.62
N SER A 109 3.31 -10.25 5.66
CA SER A 109 4.14 -9.66 4.63
C SER A 109 3.92 -8.17 4.41
N ALA A 110 3.66 -7.43 5.48
CA ALA A 110 3.38 -6.02 5.45
C ALA A 110 4.15 -5.27 6.55
N SER A 111 4.36 -3.98 6.33
CA SER A 111 4.80 -3.04 7.35
C SER A 111 3.63 -2.15 7.76
N TRP A 112 3.44 -1.94 9.06
CA TRP A 112 2.29 -1.20 9.60
C TRP A 112 2.71 0.13 10.21
N LEU A 113 2.08 1.22 9.77
CA LEU A 113 2.20 2.51 10.46
C LEU A 113 1.07 2.63 11.47
N LEU A 114 1.41 2.49 12.75
CA LEU A 114 0.48 2.70 13.85
C LEU A 114 0.53 4.15 14.30
N GLN A 115 -0.63 4.78 14.37
CA GLN A 115 -0.81 6.09 14.98
C GLN A 115 -1.49 5.91 16.33
N LEU A 116 -0.85 6.40 17.38
CA LEU A 116 -1.35 6.32 18.74
C LEU A 116 -1.65 7.71 19.28
N THR A 117 -2.79 7.84 19.97
CA THR A 117 -3.10 9.05 20.75
C THR A 117 -3.08 8.74 22.24
N GLY A 118 -2.55 9.68 23.01
CA GLY A 118 -2.45 9.57 24.47
C GLY A 118 -3.60 10.27 25.18
N ASP A 119 -4.13 9.62 26.22
CA ASP A 119 -5.01 10.21 27.24
C ASP A 119 -4.42 9.91 28.63
N GLY A 120 -4.00 10.96 29.33
CA GLY A 120 -3.22 10.85 30.57
C GLY A 120 -1.93 10.05 30.36
N SER A 121 -1.79 8.92 31.05
CA SER A 121 -0.63 8.01 30.98
C SER A 121 -0.81 6.86 29.98
N ARG A 122 -1.94 6.77 29.27
CA ARG A 122 -2.26 5.65 28.38
C ARG A 122 -2.24 6.10 26.93
N TYR A 123 -1.78 5.21 26.06
CA TYR A 123 -1.88 5.37 24.61
C TYR A 123 -2.83 4.33 24.03
N THR A 124 -3.53 4.70 22.97
CA THR A 124 -4.39 3.79 22.20
C THR A 124 -4.07 3.94 20.72
N VAL A 125 -4.07 2.84 19.96
CA VAL A 125 -3.93 2.89 18.51
C VAL A 125 -5.24 3.40 17.92
N THR A 126 -5.22 4.59 17.34
CA THR A 126 -6.39 5.22 16.70
C THR A 126 -6.40 5.04 15.19
N ARG A 127 -5.24 4.69 14.61
CA ARG A 127 -5.10 4.45 13.17
C ARG A 127 -4.02 3.41 12.94
N ALA A 128 -4.24 2.47 12.02
CA ALA A 128 -3.23 1.47 11.64
C ALA A 128 -3.25 1.33 10.12
N VAL A 129 -2.17 1.71 9.45
CA VAL A 129 -2.07 1.71 7.99
C VAL A 129 -1.14 0.59 7.54
N ASP A 130 -1.61 -0.26 6.62
CA ASP A 130 -0.91 -1.41 6.06
C ASP A 130 -0.16 -1.00 4.79
N TYR A 131 1.15 -1.20 4.78
CA TYR A 131 1.96 -1.12 3.58
C TYR A 131 2.33 -2.54 3.17
N THR A 132 1.76 -2.98 2.05
CA THR A 132 1.91 -4.35 1.52
C THR A 132 3.31 -4.65 0.97
N ASP A 133 4.23 -3.69 1.01
CA ASP A 133 5.66 -3.92 0.78
C ASP A 133 6.40 -4.03 2.13
N ARG A 134 6.95 -5.24 2.38
CA ARG A 134 7.80 -5.55 3.54
C ARG A 134 9.05 -4.68 3.50
N GLY A 135 9.07 -3.62 4.30
CA GLY A 135 10.19 -2.69 4.40
C GLY A 135 9.87 -1.29 3.90
N TYR A 136 8.64 -1.02 3.45
CA TYR A 136 8.23 0.33 3.06
C TYR A 136 8.60 1.38 4.10
N LEU A 137 8.35 1.11 5.38
CA LEU A 137 8.64 2.06 6.46
C LEU A 137 10.15 2.32 6.67
N VAL A 138 11.03 1.40 6.24
CA VAL A 138 12.49 1.57 6.28
C VAL A 138 12.92 2.65 5.28
N TYR A 139 12.34 2.61 4.08
CA TYR A 139 12.76 3.46 2.97
C TYR A 139 11.78 4.61 2.65
N ALA A 140 10.62 4.67 3.31
CA ALA A 140 9.66 5.75 3.13
C ALA A 140 10.30 7.11 3.46
N ASP A 141 10.00 8.11 2.64
CA ASP A 141 10.45 9.48 2.87
C ASP A 141 9.34 10.38 3.41
N VAL A 142 8.09 10.04 3.13
CA VAL A 142 6.91 10.78 3.60
C VAL A 142 5.85 9.76 4.03
N LEU A 143 5.32 9.95 5.23
CA LEU A 143 4.27 9.13 5.81
C LEU A 143 3.05 10.00 6.14
N PRO A 144 1.82 9.55 5.83
CA PRO A 144 0.62 10.31 6.13
C PRO A 144 0.25 10.19 7.60
N VAL A 145 -0.20 11.30 8.17
CA VAL A 145 -0.65 11.41 9.56
C VAL A 145 -2.03 12.05 9.54
N GLN A 146 -2.97 11.49 10.30
CA GLN A 146 -4.35 11.99 10.36
C GLN A 146 -4.73 12.26 11.82
N LEU A 147 -4.80 13.53 12.21
CA LEU A 147 -5.19 13.92 13.56
C LEU A 147 -6.58 14.56 13.53
N GLY A 148 -7.60 13.80 13.92
CA GLY A 148 -8.99 14.20 13.70
C GLY A 148 -9.28 14.41 12.21
N ALA A 149 -9.77 15.59 11.83
CA ALA A 149 -10.00 15.96 10.43
C ALA A 149 -8.73 16.47 9.71
N GLU A 150 -7.65 16.76 10.43
CA GLU A 150 -6.45 17.35 9.85
C GLU A 150 -5.53 16.31 9.21
N ARG A 151 -5.09 16.59 7.98
CA ARG A 151 -4.03 15.85 7.30
C ARG A 151 -2.68 16.49 7.58
N ARG A 152 -1.69 15.67 7.88
CA ARG A 152 -0.28 16.05 8.09
C ARG A 152 0.64 15.00 7.47
N TYR A 153 1.94 15.30 7.40
CA TYR A 153 2.94 14.36 6.93
C TYR A 153 4.13 14.31 7.88
N LEU A 154 4.62 13.09 8.12
CA LEU A 154 5.90 12.84 8.78
C LEU A 154 6.96 12.58 7.69
N THR A 155 8.07 13.31 7.72
CA THR A 155 9.17 13.17 6.76
C THR A 155 10.37 12.46 7.37
N SER A 156 11.04 11.63 6.58
CA SER A 156 12.34 11.04 6.96
C SER A 156 13.41 12.14 7.04
N ALA A 157 14.57 11.82 7.65
CA ALA A 157 15.72 12.72 7.66
C ALA A 157 16.37 12.91 6.27
N ARG A 158 15.97 12.12 5.26
CA ARG A 158 16.40 12.31 3.87
C ARG A 158 15.71 13.49 3.19
N VAL A 159 14.52 13.86 3.65
CA VAL A 159 13.76 14.97 3.06
C VAL A 159 14.38 16.30 3.50
N GLU A 160 14.79 17.12 2.53
CA GLU A 160 15.21 18.50 2.77
C GLU A 160 14.04 19.47 2.73
N ARG A 161 13.08 19.20 1.84
CA ARG A 161 11.94 20.08 1.59
C ARG A 161 10.77 19.26 1.09
N LEU A 162 9.58 19.53 1.64
CA LEU A 162 8.32 18.99 1.16
C LEU A 162 7.45 20.14 0.63
N LEU A 163 7.01 20.02 -0.62
CA LEU A 163 6.05 20.94 -1.25
C LEU A 163 4.65 20.35 -1.13
N GLY A 164 3.68 21.19 -0.75
CA GLY A 164 2.28 20.84 -0.62
C GLY A 164 1.50 20.87 -1.93
N PRO A 165 0.16 20.70 -1.86
CA PRO A 165 -0.74 20.71 -3.01
C PRO A 165 -0.67 21.98 -3.87
N ASP A 166 -0.34 23.11 -3.26
CA ASP A 166 -0.20 24.42 -3.92
C ASP A 166 1.22 24.67 -4.47
N GLY A 167 2.10 23.67 -4.39
CA GLY A 167 3.50 23.77 -4.79
C GLY A 167 4.36 24.60 -3.83
N ARG A 168 3.82 25.05 -2.68
CA ARG A 168 4.58 25.83 -1.70
C ARG A 168 5.25 24.91 -0.66
N PRO A 169 6.40 25.33 -0.11
CA PRO A 169 7.04 24.59 0.97
C PRO A 169 6.13 24.49 2.20
N LEU A 170 5.99 23.28 2.73
CA LEU A 170 5.31 23.04 4.01
C LEU A 170 6.27 23.32 5.16
N ALA A 171 5.75 23.94 6.22
CA ALA A 171 6.50 24.07 7.47
C ALA A 171 6.62 22.70 8.15
N VAL A 172 7.84 22.34 8.54
CA VAL A 172 8.18 21.05 9.18
C VAL A 172 8.88 21.32 10.51
N THR A 173 8.41 20.70 11.58
CA THR A 173 9.02 20.75 12.92
C THR A 173 9.22 19.32 13.41
N ASP A 174 10.46 18.97 13.76
CA ASP A 174 10.86 17.61 14.15
C ASP A 174 10.38 16.52 13.16
N GLY A 175 10.39 16.84 11.87
CA GLY A 175 9.92 15.95 10.80
C GLY A 175 8.41 15.94 10.57
N LEU A 176 7.60 16.57 11.40
CA LEU A 176 6.14 16.61 11.23
C LEU A 176 5.68 17.94 10.63
N THR A 177 4.78 17.92 9.65
CA THR A 177 4.22 19.14 9.07
C THR A 177 3.13 19.77 9.96
N GLY A 178 2.87 21.07 9.69
CA GLY A 178 1.56 21.67 9.98
C GLY A 178 0.39 20.96 9.25
N PRO A 179 -0.87 21.33 9.54
CA PRO A 179 -2.02 20.86 8.77
C PRO A 179 -1.87 21.18 7.28
N VAL A 180 -2.27 20.26 6.42
CA VAL A 180 -2.24 20.39 4.97
C VAL A 180 -3.65 20.30 4.41
N ALA A 181 -3.99 21.21 3.51
CA ALA A 181 -5.27 21.24 2.84
C ALA A 181 -5.36 20.12 1.79
N VAL A 182 -5.78 18.93 2.24
CA VAL A 182 -6.11 17.80 1.37
C VAL A 182 -7.63 17.64 1.35
N PRO A 183 -8.30 17.83 0.20
CA PRO A 183 -9.72 17.60 0.09
C PRO A 183 -10.08 16.14 0.39
N ALA A 184 -11.28 15.93 0.92
CA ALA A 184 -11.73 14.61 1.36
C ALA A 184 -11.91 13.59 0.23
N CYS A 185 -12.17 14.02 -1.01
CA CYS A 185 -12.44 13.15 -2.17
C CYS A 185 -11.70 13.61 -3.44
N ALA A 186 -10.49 14.16 -3.28
CA ALA A 186 -9.67 14.57 -4.43
C ALA A 186 -8.18 14.27 -4.22
N ALA A 187 -7.55 13.81 -5.30
CA ALA A 187 -6.11 13.60 -5.35
C ALA A 187 -5.35 14.93 -5.40
N VAL A 188 -4.30 15.06 -4.59
CA VAL A 188 -3.41 16.23 -4.58
C VAL A 188 -1.94 15.82 -4.66
N PRO A 189 -1.11 16.58 -5.39
CA PRO A 189 0.31 16.29 -5.51
C PRO A 189 1.07 16.72 -4.24
N LEU A 190 2.12 15.98 -3.91
CA LEU A 190 3.17 16.37 -2.98
C LEU A 190 4.51 16.15 -3.66
N THR A 191 5.51 16.95 -3.31
CA THR A 191 6.86 16.79 -3.88
C THR A 191 7.92 16.90 -2.79
N ALA A 192 8.67 15.83 -2.57
CA ALA A 192 9.77 15.79 -1.62
C ALA A 192 11.11 15.96 -2.33
N THR A 193 11.89 16.97 -1.97
CA THR A 193 13.30 17.07 -2.39
C THR A 193 14.15 16.29 -1.38
N LEU A 194 14.95 15.36 -1.88
CA LEU A 194 15.81 14.49 -1.06
C LEU A 194 17.26 14.97 -1.11
N ARG A 195 17.91 15.01 0.07
CA ARG A 195 19.35 15.30 0.17
C ARG A 195 20.19 14.21 -0.47
N ALA A 196 21.44 14.55 -0.77
CA ALA A 196 22.44 13.54 -1.08
C ALA A 196 22.73 12.66 0.15
N THR A 197 22.75 11.35 -0.06
CA THR A 197 23.06 10.33 0.96
C THR A 197 23.98 9.26 0.36
N ALA A 198 24.35 8.23 1.13
CA ALA A 198 25.19 7.16 0.60
C ALA A 198 24.45 6.33 -0.47
N SER A 199 23.16 6.05 -0.27
CA SER A 199 22.30 5.35 -1.23
C SER A 199 21.83 6.24 -2.38
N LEU A 200 21.81 7.57 -2.17
CA LEU A 200 21.48 8.58 -3.19
C LEU A 200 22.61 9.62 -3.33
N PRO A 201 23.78 9.27 -3.93
CA PRO A 201 24.95 10.14 -3.94
C PRO A 201 24.75 11.48 -4.65
N ARG A 202 23.83 11.54 -5.61
CA ARG A 202 23.47 12.76 -6.34
C ARG A 202 22.25 13.47 -5.75
N GLY A 203 21.71 12.95 -4.65
CA GLY A 203 20.36 13.25 -4.17
C GLY A 203 19.28 12.88 -5.19
N ARG A 204 18.04 13.26 -4.90
CA ARG A 204 16.93 13.23 -5.87
C ARG A 204 16.19 14.56 -5.78
N ALA A 205 16.18 15.32 -6.88
CA ALA A 205 15.62 16.68 -6.89
C ALA A 205 14.14 16.73 -6.47
N ALA A 206 13.38 15.68 -6.79
CA ALA A 206 11.97 15.53 -6.44
C ALA A 206 11.54 14.06 -6.49
N ASP A 207 11.17 13.48 -5.35
CA ASP A 207 10.24 12.36 -5.30
C ASP A 207 8.80 12.93 -5.33
N ARG A 208 7.98 12.41 -6.22
CA ARG A 208 6.63 12.91 -6.45
C ARG A 208 5.64 11.91 -5.90
N LEU A 209 4.73 12.40 -5.09
CA LEU A 209 3.70 11.60 -4.45
C LEU A 209 2.34 12.21 -4.78
N ILE A 210 1.31 11.38 -4.71
CA ILE A 210 -0.08 11.80 -4.75
C ILE A 210 -0.72 11.35 -3.45
N ASP A 211 -1.23 12.30 -2.68
CA ASP A 211 -2.21 11.96 -1.65
C ASP A 211 -3.56 11.80 -2.33
N LEU A 212 -4.13 10.61 -2.27
CA LEU A 212 -5.38 10.30 -2.93
C LEU A 212 -6.57 11.02 -2.29
N GLY A 213 -6.45 11.55 -1.07
CA GLY A 213 -7.53 12.28 -0.38
C GLY A 213 -8.87 11.55 -0.52
N THR A 214 -8.97 10.32 -0.02
CA THR A 214 -10.08 9.37 -0.28
C THR A 214 -11.15 9.35 0.81
N ALA A 215 -10.96 10.12 1.90
CA ALA A 215 -11.74 10.04 3.14
C ALA A 215 -11.88 8.61 3.71
N THR A 216 -11.08 7.65 3.22
CA THR A 216 -11.21 6.27 3.65
C THR A 216 -10.58 6.06 5.00
N GLU A 217 -11.24 5.19 5.75
CA GLU A 217 -10.69 4.65 6.98
C GLU A 217 -9.51 3.71 6.72
N PRO A 218 -8.70 3.44 7.75
CA PRO A 218 -7.61 2.46 7.66
C PRO A 218 -8.15 1.08 7.28
N PRO A 219 -7.31 0.18 6.73
CA PRO A 219 -5.84 0.23 6.75
C PRO A 219 -5.19 0.88 5.52
N ARG A 220 -5.98 1.51 4.65
CA ARG A 220 -5.53 2.04 3.36
C ARG A 220 -4.56 3.21 3.51
N TYR A 221 -3.38 3.12 2.90
CA TYR A 221 -2.45 4.24 2.84
C TYR A 221 -2.83 5.19 1.69
N PRO A 222 -2.92 6.51 1.94
CA PRO A 222 -3.34 7.45 0.92
C PRO A 222 -2.24 7.93 -0.05
N LEU A 223 -0.96 7.64 0.22
CA LEU A 223 0.15 8.17 -0.58
C LEU A 223 0.63 7.21 -1.67
N VAL A 224 0.56 7.63 -2.93
CA VAL A 224 0.96 6.85 -4.10
C VAL A 224 2.17 7.51 -4.78
N ARG A 225 3.15 6.73 -5.24
CA ARG A 225 4.30 7.30 -5.98
C ARG A 225 3.91 7.69 -7.41
N ASP A 226 4.34 8.87 -7.83
CA ASP A 226 4.08 9.45 -9.16
C ASP A 226 5.33 10.12 -9.76
N ASP A 227 6.40 9.34 -9.90
CA ASP A 227 7.70 9.79 -10.41
C ASP A 227 7.62 10.62 -11.72
N SER A 228 6.62 10.35 -12.57
CA SER A 228 6.43 11.03 -13.86
C SER A 228 5.46 12.22 -13.84
N GLY A 229 4.72 12.43 -12.75
CA GLY A 229 3.59 13.38 -12.69
C GLY A 229 2.36 12.93 -13.52
N ALA A 230 2.34 11.68 -13.99
CA ALA A 230 1.25 11.16 -14.82
C ALA A 230 0.02 10.82 -13.98
N GLY A 231 0.21 10.40 -12.74
CA GLY A 231 -0.87 10.11 -11.81
C GLY A 231 -1.70 11.34 -11.49
N GLN A 232 -1.04 12.50 -11.30
CA GLN A 232 -1.73 13.77 -11.08
C GLN A 232 -2.69 14.07 -12.25
N ARG A 233 -2.26 13.88 -13.49
CA ARG A 233 -3.09 14.09 -14.69
C ARG A 233 -4.18 13.03 -14.82
N ALA A 234 -3.86 11.78 -14.51
CA ALA A 234 -4.78 10.65 -14.58
C ALA A 234 -5.98 10.79 -13.63
N LEU A 235 -5.74 11.29 -12.41
CA LEU A 235 -6.75 11.45 -11.37
C LEU A 235 -7.43 12.82 -11.39
N HIS A 236 -7.00 13.74 -12.26
CA HIS A 236 -7.54 15.09 -12.30
C HIS A 236 -9.05 15.10 -12.56
N GLY A 237 -9.80 15.66 -11.59
CA GLY A 237 -11.25 15.77 -11.62
C GLY A 237 -11.98 14.44 -11.48
N LEU A 238 -11.32 13.40 -10.96
CA LEU A 238 -12.00 12.17 -10.50
C LEU A 238 -12.27 12.27 -9.00
N ASP A 239 -13.43 11.75 -8.60
CA ASP A 239 -13.78 11.58 -7.20
C ASP A 239 -13.02 10.37 -6.64
N THR A 240 -12.05 10.60 -5.77
CA THR A 240 -11.23 9.53 -5.20
C THR A 240 -11.95 8.74 -4.12
N CYS A 241 -13.02 9.28 -3.52
CA CYS A 241 -13.93 8.50 -2.67
C CYS A 241 -14.72 7.52 -3.52
N GLN A 242 -15.16 7.89 -4.73
CA GLN A 242 -15.78 6.95 -5.67
C GLN A 242 -14.78 5.86 -6.10
N LEU A 243 -13.51 6.22 -6.34
CA LEU A 243 -12.47 5.25 -6.72
C LEU A 243 -12.15 4.25 -5.59
N ALA A 244 -12.26 4.69 -4.34
CA ALA A 244 -11.92 3.92 -3.14
C ALA A 244 -13.14 3.38 -2.37
N GLY A 245 -14.36 3.66 -2.84
CA GLY A 245 -15.62 3.13 -2.31
C GLY A 245 -15.83 1.68 -2.70
N GLU A 246 -16.83 1.01 -2.13
CA GLU A 246 -17.02 -0.47 -2.23
C GLU A 246 -17.00 -1.01 -3.66
N ASP A 247 -17.65 -0.32 -4.60
CA ASP A 247 -17.68 -0.69 -6.03
C ASP A 247 -16.51 -0.10 -6.84
N GLY A 248 -15.68 0.71 -6.19
CA GLY A 248 -14.57 1.44 -6.80
C GLY A 248 -13.40 0.53 -7.19
N PRO A 249 -12.67 0.86 -8.26
CA PRO A 249 -11.59 0.02 -8.76
C PRO A 249 -10.44 -0.17 -7.77
N PHE A 250 -10.20 0.75 -6.85
CA PHE A 250 -9.08 0.59 -5.90
C PHE A 250 -9.35 -0.48 -4.85
N VAL A 251 -10.61 -0.88 -4.63
CA VAL A 251 -10.96 -1.88 -3.60
C VAL A 251 -11.70 -3.10 -4.14
N SER A 252 -12.06 -3.11 -5.43
CA SER A 252 -12.86 -4.18 -6.03
C SER A 252 -12.18 -5.54 -6.10
N VAL A 253 -10.87 -5.64 -5.86
CA VAL A 253 -10.16 -6.92 -5.73
C VAL A 253 -9.74 -7.12 -4.27
N PRO A 254 -10.44 -7.97 -3.50
CA PRO A 254 -10.12 -8.19 -2.11
C PRO A 254 -8.75 -8.85 -1.94
N ARG A 255 -8.10 -8.57 -0.80
CA ARG A 255 -6.88 -9.29 -0.40
C ARG A 255 -7.26 -10.64 0.19
N ARG A 256 -6.44 -11.64 -0.12
CA ARG A 256 -6.51 -12.97 0.49
C ARG A 256 -5.24 -13.19 1.29
N VAL A 257 -5.40 -13.46 2.58
CA VAL A 257 -4.31 -13.85 3.46
C VAL A 257 -4.55 -15.31 3.84
N ARG A 258 -3.60 -16.18 3.51
CA ARG A 258 -3.79 -17.64 3.55
C ARG A 258 -5.01 -18.01 2.66
N ASP A 259 -6.00 -18.69 3.22
CA ASP A 259 -7.19 -19.16 2.48
C ASP A 259 -8.45 -18.32 2.72
N ARG A 260 -8.31 -17.12 3.31
CA ARG A 260 -9.46 -16.27 3.68
C ARG A 260 -9.36 -14.90 3.03
N GLU A 261 -10.51 -14.38 2.62
CA GLU A 261 -10.63 -12.97 2.27
C GLU A 261 -10.57 -12.14 3.55
N THR A 262 -9.86 -11.02 3.47
CA THR A 262 -9.59 -10.12 4.60
C THR A 262 -10.05 -8.70 4.23
N PRO A 263 -11.36 -8.40 4.31
CA PRO A 263 -11.90 -7.08 3.95
C PRO A 263 -11.30 -5.95 4.77
N GLU A 264 -10.83 -6.25 5.97
CA GLU A 264 -10.18 -5.32 6.89
C GLU A 264 -8.69 -5.09 6.59
N SER A 265 -8.12 -5.75 5.57
CA SER A 265 -6.74 -5.50 5.09
C SER A 265 -6.74 -4.58 3.86
N VAL A 266 -5.56 -4.07 3.46
CA VAL A 266 -5.47 -3.30 2.21
C VAL A 266 -5.89 -4.16 1.02
N PRO A 267 -6.82 -3.71 0.17
CA PRO A 267 -7.25 -4.47 -1.00
C PRO A 267 -6.10 -4.72 -1.98
N ARG A 268 -6.17 -5.86 -2.67
CA ARG A 268 -5.16 -6.25 -3.64
C ARG A 268 -5.11 -5.33 -4.86
N SER A 269 -6.20 -4.62 -5.14
CA SER A 269 -6.28 -3.58 -6.18
C SER A 269 -5.83 -2.20 -5.71
N TRP A 270 -5.43 -2.00 -4.46
CA TRP A 270 -5.06 -0.68 -3.96
C TRP A 270 -3.80 -0.15 -4.67
N PRO A 271 -3.78 1.12 -5.09
CA PRO A 271 -2.67 1.68 -5.87
C PRO A 271 -1.40 1.93 -5.05
N MET A 272 -0.27 1.45 -5.54
CA MET A 272 1.08 1.69 -4.99
C MET A 272 1.84 2.76 -5.75
N GLU A 273 1.80 2.69 -7.09
CA GLU A 273 2.52 3.63 -7.94
C GLU A 273 2.01 3.62 -9.38
N GLN A 274 2.58 4.49 -10.22
CA GLN A 274 2.42 4.51 -11.69
C GLN A 274 0.96 4.63 -12.16
N ILE A 275 0.16 5.42 -11.46
CA ILE A 275 -1.18 5.74 -11.93
C ILE A 275 -1.07 6.51 -13.25
N THR A 276 -1.70 5.99 -14.29
CA THR A 276 -1.69 6.56 -15.65
C THR A 276 -3.04 6.36 -16.32
N THR A 277 -3.33 7.15 -17.35
CA THR A 277 -4.53 6.96 -18.18
C THR A 277 -4.17 6.87 -19.65
N ARG A 278 -4.92 6.05 -20.39
CA ARG A 278 -4.90 6.01 -21.86
C ARG A 278 -6.31 6.19 -22.39
N VAL A 279 -6.49 7.05 -23.40
CA VAL A 279 -7.76 7.14 -24.12
C VAL A 279 -7.93 5.88 -24.98
N LEU A 280 -9.06 5.18 -24.83
CA LEU A 280 -9.42 4.04 -25.67
C LEU A 280 -10.27 4.47 -26.87
N GLY A 281 -11.07 5.52 -26.69
CA GLY A 281 -11.95 6.04 -27.72
C GLY A 281 -13.00 6.98 -27.16
N GLU A 282 -13.97 7.29 -27.99
CA GLU A 282 -15.19 7.94 -27.56
C GLU A 282 -16.37 7.00 -27.70
N ILE A 283 -17.30 7.06 -26.77
CA ILE A 283 -18.54 6.30 -26.79
C ILE A 283 -19.71 7.26 -26.56
N THR A 284 -20.83 6.95 -27.21
CA THR A 284 -22.10 7.66 -26.96
C THR A 284 -22.99 6.74 -26.15
N LEU A 285 -23.37 7.18 -24.95
CA LEU A 285 -24.33 6.49 -24.09
C LEU A 285 -25.69 7.18 -24.22
N ASP A 286 -26.76 6.39 -24.39
CA ASP A 286 -28.16 6.83 -24.37
C ASP A 286 -28.53 8.03 -25.27
N GLY A 287 -27.89 8.15 -26.45
CA GLY A 287 -28.15 9.26 -27.37
C GLY A 287 -27.63 10.61 -26.88
N GLY A 288 -26.82 10.62 -25.82
CA GLY A 288 -26.12 11.80 -25.31
C GLY A 288 -24.94 12.22 -26.19
N ALA A 289 -24.17 13.19 -25.71
CA ALA A 289 -22.94 13.59 -26.38
C ALA A 289 -21.86 12.52 -26.26
N SER A 290 -21.09 12.34 -27.34
CA SER A 290 -19.90 11.49 -27.37
C SER A 290 -18.92 11.89 -26.27
N ALA A 291 -18.37 10.90 -25.56
CA ALA A 291 -17.52 11.13 -24.41
C ALA A 291 -16.32 10.19 -24.39
N GLU A 292 -15.18 10.68 -23.90
CA GLU A 292 -13.96 9.90 -23.83
C GLU A 292 -14.09 8.71 -22.86
N LEU A 293 -13.83 7.52 -23.37
CA LEU A 293 -13.59 6.32 -22.60
C LEU A 293 -12.10 6.18 -22.33
N LYS A 294 -11.72 6.27 -21.06
CA LYS A 294 -10.32 6.18 -20.61
C LYS A 294 -10.10 4.87 -19.87
N GLN A 295 -8.92 4.29 -20.07
CA GLN A 295 -8.41 3.20 -19.26
C GLN A 295 -7.45 3.80 -18.23
N LEU A 296 -7.81 3.71 -16.96
CA LEU A 296 -6.91 3.94 -15.83
C LEU A 296 -6.04 2.70 -15.66
N ARG A 297 -4.75 2.89 -15.37
CA ARG A 297 -3.77 1.83 -15.10
C ARG A 297 -2.92 2.22 -13.90
N TRP A 298 -2.57 1.27 -13.05
CA TRP A 298 -1.68 1.48 -11.90
C TRP A 298 -0.99 0.17 -11.50
N GLU A 299 0.07 0.27 -10.71
CA GLU A 299 0.70 -0.88 -10.07
C GLU A 299 0.13 -1.08 -8.66
N SER A 300 -0.06 -2.34 -8.29
CA SER A 300 -0.54 -2.81 -6.99
C SER A 300 0.35 -3.94 -6.50
N GLU A 301 0.13 -4.43 -5.27
CA GLU A 301 0.85 -5.59 -4.73
C GLU A 301 0.69 -6.84 -5.62
N ALA A 302 -0.41 -6.94 -6.35
CA ALA A 302 -0.68 -8.01 -7.29
C ALA A 302 0.02 -7.91 -8.65
N GLY A 303 0.69 -6.79 -8.91
CA GLY A 303 1.10 -6.33 -10.23
C GLY A 303 0.10 -5.39 -10.90
N PRO A 304 0.17 -5.25 -12.24
CA PRO A 304 -0.52 -4.17 -12.94
C PRO A 304 -2.03 -4.35 -13.02
N MET A 305 -2.75 -3.32 -12.59
CA MET A 305 -4.20 -3.23 -12.58
C MET A 305 -4.71 -2.21 -13.60
N THR A 306 -5.96 -2.38 -14.02
CA THR A 306 -6.63 -1.47 -14.96
C THR A 306 -8.11 -1.33 -14.64
N ALA A 307 -8.69 -0.19 -14.93
CA ALA A 307 -10.13 0.05 -14.86
C ALA A 307 -10.55 1.02 -15.97
N LEU A 308 -11.84 1.04 -16.31
CA LEU A 308 -12.39 2.03 -17.23
C LEU A 308 -13.03 3.17 -16.48
N VAL A 309 -12.84 4.37 -17.04
CA VAL A 309 -13.44 5.61 -16.59
C VAL A 309 -14.13 6.25 -17.78
N HIS A 310 -15.41 6.53 -17.63
CA HIS A 310 -16.21 7.24 -18.60
C HIS A 310 -16.82 8.48 -17.94
N ARG A 311 -16.56 9.67 -18.51
CA ARG A 311 -17.09 10.94 -18.01
C ARG A 311 -17.96 11.60 -19.06
N SER A 312 -19.24 11.76 -18.77
CA SER A 312 -20.14 12.49 -19.67
C SER A 312 -19.72 13.97 -19.76
N PRO A 313 -19.59 14.55 -20.97
CA PRO A 313 -19.18 15.95 -21.16
C PRO A 313 -20.22 16.94 -20.63
N ALA A 314 -21.47 16.51 -20.44
CA ALA A 314 -22.55 17.33 -19.88
C ALA A 314 -22.49 17.47 -18.34
N GLY A 315 -21.40 17.06 -17.70
CA GLY A 315 -21.26 17.09 -16.23
C GLY A 315 -22.05 15.98 -15.53
N GLY A 316 -22.41 14.92 -16.25
CA GLY A 316 -23.07 13.74 -15.69
C GLY A 316 -22.15 12.90 -14.79
N PRO A 317 -22.71 11.91 -14.07
CA PRO A 317 -21.93 11.08 -13.14
C PRO A 317 -20.81 10.35 -13.88
N THR A 318 -19.64 10.26 -13.23
CA THR A 318 -18.54 9.44 -13.72
C THR A 318 -18.91 7.97 -13.55
N VAL A 319 -18.85 7.19 -14.64
CA VAL A 319 -19.06 5.74 -14.61
C VAL A 319 -17.70 5.06 -14.61
N ILE A 320 -17.48 4.17 -13.65
CA ILE A 320 -16.20 3.51 -13.43
C ILE A 320 -16.43 2.00 -13.35
N SER A 321 -15.56 1.22 -13.99
CA SER A 321 -15.59 -0.24 -13.83
C SER A 321 -14.80 -0.67 -12.59
N SER A 322 -15.05 -1.89 -12.11
CA SER A 322 -14.12 -2.57 -11.21
C SER A 322 -12.73 -2.71 -11.84
N ALA A 323 -11.72 -2.94 -11.02
CA ALA A 323 -10.37 -3.27 -11.47
C ALA A 323 -10.31 -4.67 -12.09
N ASP A 324 -9.52 -4.78 -13.14
CA ASP A 324 -9.10 -6.04 -13.75
C ASP A 324 -7.58 -6.05 -13.90
N ARG A 325 -6.98 -7.24 -13.82
CA ARG A 325 -5.55 -7.41 -14.04
C ARG A 325 -5.22 -7.14 -15.50
N THR A 326 -4.02 -6.62 -15.76
CA THR A 326 -3.57 -6.42 -17.14
C THR A 326 -3.54 -7.74 -17.92
N SER A 327 -4.16 -7.77 -19.09
CA SER A 327 -4.09 -8.88 -20.03
C SER A 327 -4.18 -8.45 -21.50
N THR A 328 -3.98 -9.41 -22.40
CA THR A 328 -3.99 -9.18 -23.85
C THR A 328 -5.37 -8.80 -24.38
N LEU A 329 -6.41 -9.52 -23.92
CA LEU A 329 -7.81 -9.15 -24.10
C LEU A 329 -8.35 -8.70 -22.75
N GLN A 330 -8.60 -7.40 -22.62
CA GLN A 330 -9.27 -6.84 -21.45
C GLN A 330 -10.78 -6.87 -21.63
N THR A 331 -11.49 -7.06 -20.52
CA THR A 331 -12.94 -7.11 -20.51
C THR A 331 -13.46 -6.42 -19.27
N TYR A 332 -14.18 -5.33 -19.46
CA TYR A 332 -14.70 -4.51 -18.38
C TYR A 332 -16.22 -4.47 -18.43
N VAL A 333 -16.86 -4.57 -17.28
CA VAL A 333 -18.27 -4.25 -17.12
C VAL A 333 -18.37 -2.81 -16.65
N LEU A 334 -18.99 -1.95 -17.46
CA LEU A 334 -19.31 -0.57 -17.12
C LEU A 334 -20.76 -0.51 -16.61
N PRO A 335 -20.99 -0.18 -15.33
CA PRO A 335 -22.31 -0.12 -14.73
C PRO A 335 -23.04 1.17 -15.12
N VAL A 336 -23.29 1.36 -16.42
CA VAL A 336 -24.07 2.49 -16.92
C VAL A 336 -25.53 2.33 -16.47
N PRO A 337 -26.14 3.32 -15.80
CA PRO A 337 -27.54 3.23 -15.37
C PRO A 337 -28.48 2.88 -16.53
N GLY A 338 -29.36 1.89 -16.34
CA GLY A 338 -30.33 1.44 -17.35
C GLY A 338 -29.75 0.55 -18.46
N GLN A 339 -28.48 0.72 -18.84
CA GLN A 339 -27.85 -0.03 -19.92
C GLN A 339 -26.38 -0.40 -19.61
N PRO A 340 -26.09 -1.32 -18.68
CA PRO A 340 -24.72 -1.76 -18.44
C PRO A 340 -24.09 -2.33 -19.70
N LEU A 341 -22.81 -2.00 -19.87
CA LEU A 341 -22.05 -2.28 -21.07
C LEU A 341 -20.85 -3.17 -20.76
N VAL A 342 -20.45 -3.93 -21.77
CA VAL A 342 -19.19 -4.68 -21.77
C VAL A 342 -18.25 -4.03 -22.76
N VAL A 343 -17.05 -3.69 -22.29
CA VAL A 343 -15.98 -3.14 -23.12
C VAL A 343 -14.86 -4.14 -23.26
N LEU A 344 -14.57 -4.48 -24.51
CA LEU A 344 -13.45 -5.32 -24.91
C LEU A 344 -12.35 -4.44 -25.48
N SER A 345 -11.15 -4.52 -24.91
CA SER A 345 -10.00 -3.69 -25.33
C SER A 345 -8.75 -4.53 -25.49
N TRP A 346 -8.00 -4.29 -26.56
CA TRP A 346 -6.74 -4.96 -26.85
C TRP A 346 -5.79 -4.05 -27.65
N ARG A 347 -4.52 -4.46 -27.75
CA ARG A 347 -3.58 -3.81 -28.66
C ARG A 347 -3.81 -4.36 -30.07
N ALA A 348 -4.44 -3.57 -30.94
CA ALA A 348 -4.70 -3.95 -32.32
C ALA A 348 -3.38 -4.18 -33.10
N SER A 349 -3.35 -5.24 -33.90
CA SER A 349 -2.35 -5.50 -34.92
C SER A 349 -3.00 -6.21 -36.11
N GLN A 350 -2.25 -6.36 -37.21
CA GLN A 350 -2.71 -7.13 -38.37
C GLN A 350 -2.96 -8.61 -38.06
N THR A 351 -2.37 -9.13 -36.98
CA THR A 351 -2.48 -10.53 -36.57
C THR A 351 -3.55 -10.77 -35.52
N THR A 352 -4.16 -9.72 -34.96
CA THR A 352 -5.22 -9.85 -33.95
C THR A 352 -6.60 -9.90 -34.59
N SER A 353 -7.41 -10.90 -34.22
CA SER A 353 -8.81 -11.02 -34.64
C SER A 353 -9.71 -11.31 -33.43
N LEU A 354 -10.71 -10.44 -33.21
CA LEU A 354 -11.70 -10.63 -32.16
C LEU A 354 -12.88 -11.44 -32.70
N SER A 355 -13.22 -12.52 -32.02
CA SER A 355 -14.47 -13.25 -32.22
C SER A 355 -15.43 -12.96 -31.07
N THR A 356 -16.68 -12.66 -31.43
CA THR A 356 -17.78 -12.48 -30.48
C THR A 356 -18.79 -13.61 -30.65
N PRO A 357 -19.56 -13.96 -29.61
CA PRO A 357 -20.66 -14.89 -29.75
C PRO A 357 -21.63 -14.51 -30.89
N PRO A 358 -22.31 -15.49 -31.51
CA PRO A 358 -23.33 -15.22 -32.52
C PRO A 358 -24.45 -14.33 -31.95
N GLY A 359 -24.91 -13.36 -32.75
CA GLY A 359 -25.98 -12.45 -32.35
C GLY A 359 -25.58 -11.33 -31.39
N THR A 360 -24.31 -11.23 -30.99
CA THR A 360 -23.83 -10.11 -30.17
C THR A 360 -23.96 -8.78 -30.92
N ARG A 361 -24.82 -7.90 -30.41
CA ARG A 361 -24.93 -6.51 -30.91
C ARG A 361 -23.71 -5.70 -30.50
N ARG A 362 -22.98 -5.15 -31.48
CA ARG A 362 -21.84 -4.26 -31.26
C ARG A 362 -22.27 -2.81 -31.38
N LEU A 363 -22.15 -2.05 -30.30
CA LEU A 363 -22.42 -0.60 -30.26
C LEU A 363 -21.21 0.19 -30.79
N VAL A 364 -20.01 -0.31 -30.50
CA VAL A 364 -18.75 0.16 -31.07
C VAL A 364 -18.02 -1.06 -31.60
N ASP A 365 -17.53 -0.97 -32.84
CA ASP A 365 -16.74 -2.03 -33.46
C ASP A 365 -15.61 -1.43 -34.28
N ARG A 366 -14.40 -1.43 -33.70
CA ARG A 366 -13.19 -0.92 -34.35
C ARG A 366 -11.95 -1.65 -33.86
N PRO A 367 -10.84 -1.59 -34.61
CA PRO A 367 -9.60 -2.23 -34.18
C PRO A 367 -9.17 -1.79 -32.77
N GLY A 368 -9.05 -2.76 -31.86
CA GLY A 368 -8.60 -2.53 -30.48
C GLY A 368 -9.69 -2.16 -29.47
N LEU A 369 -10.94 -1.95 -29.91
CA LEU A 369 -12.06 -1.59 -29.04
C LEU A 369 -13.40 -2.10 -29.58
N VAL A 370 -14.09 -2.91 -28.79
CA VAL A 370 -15.48 -3.30 -29.03
C VAL A 370 -16.31 -3.01 -27.79
N VAL A 371 -17.50 -2.45 -27.97
CA VAL A 371 -18.46 -2.19 -26.89
C VAL A 371 -19.78 -2.86 -27.24
N VAL A 372 -20.31 -3.64 -26.30
CA VAL A 372 -21.57 -4.39 -26.45
C VAL A 372 -22.45 -4.17 -25.23
N PRO A 373 -23.77 -4.32 -25.31
CA PRO A 373 -24.61 -4.41 -24.12
C PRO A 373 -24.17 -5.62 -23.28
N GLN A 374 -24.27 -5.52 -21.94
CA GLN A 374 -24.04 -6.69 -21.08
C GLN A 374 -25.03 -7.80 -21.47
N PRO A 375 -24.55 -9.04 -21.71
CA PRO A 375 -25.41 -10.12 -22.16
C PRO A 375 -26.39 -10.55 -21.06
N GLU A 376 -27.51 -11.17 -21.44
CA GLU A 376 -28.49 -11.74 -20.49
C GLU A 376 -28.00 -13.04 -19.85
N SER A 377 -27.05 -13.72 -20.49
CA SER A 377 -26.45 -14.96 -20.01
C SER A 377 -24.93 -14.91 -20.17
N ASN A 378 -24.24 -15.85 -19.53
CA ASN A 378 -22.78 -15.88 -19.54
C ASN A 378 -22.26 -16.06 -20.98
N GLN A 379 -21.40 -15.14 -21.43
CA GLN A 379 -20.84 -15.16 -22.79
C GLN A 379 -19.32 -15.12 -22.79
N THR A 380 -18.71 -15.86 -23.71
CA THR A 380 -17.25 -15.90 -23.87
C THR A 380 -16.82 -15.24 -25.17
N PHE A 381 -15.96 -14.23 -25.04
CA PHE A 381 -15.28 -13.54 -26.12
C PHE A 381 -13.89 -14.12 -26.32
N SER A 382 -13.39 -14.09 -27.55
CA SER A 382 -12.04 -14.56 -27.83
C SER A 382 -11.26 -13.63 -28.74
N LEU A 383 -9.96 -13.51 -28.47
CA LEU A 383 -9.02 -12.77 -29.29
C LEU A 383 -7.94 -13.74 -29.76
N ALA A 384 -7.90 -14.02 -31.05
CA ALA A 384 -6.81 -14.78 -31.66
C ALA A 384 -5.68 -13.82 -32.05
N ASN A 385 -4.43 -14.23 -31.79
CA ASN A 385 -3.25 -13.64 -32.42
C ASN A 385 -2.44 -14.73 -33.14
N ALA A 386 -1.28 -14.40 -33.71
CA ALA A 386 -0.42 -15.36 -34.42
C ALA A 386 0.07 -16.54 -33.55
N GLU A 387 0.06 -16.41 -32.22
CA GLU A 387 0.63 -17.40 -31.30
C GLU A 387 -0.44 -18.23 -30.60
N ARG A 388 -1.54 -17.60 -30.16
CA ARG A 388 -2.59 -18.24 -29.36
C ARG A 388 -3.91 -17.46 -29.36
N THR A 389 -4.95 -18.12 -28.85
CA THR A 389 -6.27 -17.51 -28.59
C THR A 389 -6.45 -17.24 -27.11
N TYR A 390 -6.87 -16.03 -26.79
CA TYR A 390 -7.18 -15.56 -25.44
C TYR A 390 -8.68 -15.52 -25.24
N TYR A 391 -9.19 -16.07 -24.14
CA TYR A 391 -10.62 -16.11 -23.83
C TYR A 391 -10.95 -15.22 -22.63
N ARG A 392 -12.12 -14.58 -22.68
CA ARG A 392 -12.70 -13.82 -21.57
C ARG A 392 -14.20 -14.07 -21.48
N SER A 393 -14.66 -14.44 -20.30
CA SER A 393 -16.08 -14.65 -20.04
C SER A 393 -16.66 -13.48 -19.27
N VAL A 394 -17.89 -13.12 -19.60
CA VAL A 394 -18.67 -12.11 -18.90
C VAL A 394 -19.97 -12.72 -18.46
N SER A 395 -20.22 -12.65 -17.15
CA SER A 395 -21.47 -13.07 -16.53
C SER A 395 -22.65 -12.28 -17.09
N GLY A 396 -23.78 -12.98 -17.25
CA GLY A 396 -25.04 -12.35 -17.61
C GLY A 396 -25.50 -11.34 -16.55
N ARG A 397 -26.40 -10.44 -16.95
CA ARG A 397 -27.07 -9.49 -16.05
C ARG A 397 -27.95 -10.21 -15.03
#